data_AF-A0AAN9BBM6-F1
#
_entry.id   AF-A0AAN9BBM6-F1
#
_cell.length_a   1.000
_cell.length_b   1.000
_cell.length_c   1.000
_cell.angle_alpha   90.00
_cell.angle_beta   90.00
_cell.angle_gamma   90.00
#
_symmetry.space_group_name_H-M   'P 1'
#
loop_
_entity.id
_entity.type
_entity.pdbx_description
1 polymer ?
#
loop_
_entity_poly.entity_id
_entity_poly.type
_entity_poly.pdbx_seq_one_letter_code
_entity_poly.pdbx_strand_id
1 'polypeptide(L)'
;MQEDRNNQKPACPSERPCTKTLIKHRWKTAFKERNGGYKPDQDPIHRLSRAEQTAIFRLRTGHCGFKAHLKRIGVAESALCDCGAADQTVEHVLNTCTNFTLLRNQIWPEGATLETKLWGTSEDLKATFQFTTAAELRP
;
A
#
# COMPACT_ATOMS: atom_id res chain seq x y z
N MET A 1 -62.52 23.99 -6.13
CA MET A 1 -61.61 24.32 -5.03
C MET A 1 -60.73 23.10 -4.82
N GLN A 2 -59.56 23.08 -5.45
CA GLN A 2 -58.59 22.00 -5.34
C GLN A 2 -57.70 22.25 -4.12
N GLU A 3 -57.55 21.23 -3.28
CA GLU A 3 -56.61 21.19 -2.16
C GLU A 3 -55.19 20.96 -2.67
N ASP A 4 -54.36 22.00 -2.68
CA ASP A 4 -52.93 21.85 -2.89
C ASP A 4 -52.24 21.48 -1.56
N ARG A 5 -51.96 20.18 -1.40
CA ARG A 5 -51.09 19.68 -0.33
C ARG A 5 -49.67 20.16 -0.60
N ASN A 6 -49.28 21.25 0.07
CA ASN A 6 -47.91 21.73 0.15
C ASN A 6 -47.01 20.66 0.78
N ASN A 7 -46.30 19.88 -0.05
CA ASN A 7 -45.28 18.93 0.37
C ASN A 7 -43.96 19.67 0.65
N GLN A 8 -43.95 20.52 1.68
CA GLN A 8 -42.71 21.07 2.22
C GLN A 8 -42.15 20.10 3.26
N LYS A 9 -41.08 19.38 2.89
CA LYS A 9 -40.22 18.69 3.84
C LYS A 9 -39.72 19.71 4.88
N PRO A 10 -39.80 19.42 6.20
CA PRO A 10 -39.26 20.33 7.20
C PRO A 10 -37.74 20.41 7.04
N ALA A 11 -37.21 21.62 6.90
CA ALA A 11 -35.78 21.88 6.95
C ALA A 11 -35.27 21.57 8.36
N CYS A 12 -34.34 20.61 8.46
CA CYS A 12 -33.68 20.28 9.73
C CYS A 12 -32.70 21.42 10.09
N PRO A 13 -32.66 21.92 11.34
CA PRO A 13 -31.85 23.08 11.72
C PRO A 13 -30.35 22.71 11.67
N SER A 14 -29.67 23.05 10.58
CA SER A 14 -28.35 22.49 10.27
C SER A 14 -27.17 23.29 10.86
N GLU A 15 -27.27 23.79 12.08
CA GLU A 15 -26.10 24.33 12.80
C GLU A 15 -25.24 23.21 13.41
N ARG A 16 -25.81 22.02 13.62
CA ARG A 16 -25.08 20.85 14.13
C ARG A 16 -24.79 19.87 12.99
N PRO A 17 -23.52 19.44 12.80
CA PRO A 17 -23.21 18.40 11.84
C PRO A 17 -24.00 17.13 12.18
N CYS A 18 -24.62 16.51 11.18
CA CYS A 18 -25.31 15.24 11.42
C CYS A 18 -24.32 14.21 11.99
N THR A 19 -24.81 13.24 12.75
CA THR A 19 -23.98 12.21 13.41
C THR A 19 -23.01 11.52 12.42
N LYS A 20 -23.45 11.28 11.18
CA LYS A 20 -22.61 10.72 10.11
C LYS A 20 -21.41 11.62 9.78
N THR A 21 -21.58 12.95 9.79
CA THR A 21 -20.49 13.91 9.58
C THR A 21 -19.51 13.90 10.74
N LEU A 22 -19.98 13.87 11.99
CA LEU A 22 -19.11 13.78 13.16
C LEU A 22 -18.29 12.49 13.17
N ILE A 23 -18.92 11.34 12.88
CA ILE A 23 -18.25 10.04 12.75
C ILE A 23 -17.20 10.08 11.63
N LYS A 24 -17.57 10.59 10.45
CA LYS A 24 -16.65 10.71 9.30
C LYS A 24 -15.45 11.61 9.61
N HIS A 25 -15.69 12.74 10.28
CA HIS A 25 -14.63 13.66 10.70
C HIS A 25 -13.69 12.99 11.70
N ARG A 26 -14.23 12.40 12.78
CA ARG A 26 -13.45 11.68 13.79
C ARG A 26 -12.60 10.57 13.18
N TRP A 27 -13.19 9.79 12.25
CA TRP A 27 -12.46 8.75 11.52
C TRP A 27 -11.35 9.33 10.66
N LYS A 28 -11.60 10.41 9.90
CA LYS A 28 -10.57 11.06 9.08
C LYS A 28 -9.41 11.60 9.93
N THR A 29 -9.70 12.24 11.05
CA THR A 29 -8.66 12.77 11.97
C THR A 29 -7.82 11.63 12.53
N ALA A 30 -8.46 10.61 13.10
CA ALA A 30 -7.76 9.44 13.64
C ALA A 30 -6.97 8.67 12.57
N PHE A 31 -7.49 8.57 11.35
CA PHE A 31 -6.78 7.96 10.23
C PHE A 31 -5.53 8.76 9.84
N LYS A 32 -5.64 10.09 9.78
CA LYS A 32 -4.51 10.97 9.43
C LYS A 32 -3.38 10.87 10.46
N GLU A 33 -3.73 10.86 11.75
CA GLU A 33 -2.77 10.69 12.86
C GLU A 33 -2.10 9.31 12.80
N ARG A 34 -2.88 8.24 12.62
CA ARG A 34 -2.36 6.86 12.59
C ARG A 34 -1.46 6.57 11.39
N ASN A 35 -1.79 7.12 10.22
CA ASN A 35 -1.09 6.82 8.96
C ASN A 35 -0.13 7.94 8.54
N GLY A 36 0.32 8.78 9.47
CA GLY A 36 1.38 9.77 9.21
C GLY A 36 1.06 10.78 8.10
N GLY A 37 -0.21 11.04 7.82
CA GLY A 37 -0.61 11.92 6.73
C GLY A 37 -0.64 11.31 5.33
N TYR A 38 -0.68 9.97 5.19
CA TYR A 38 -0.93 9.31 3.90
C TYR A 38 -2.16 9.91 3.18
N LYS A 39 -1.95 10.33 1.93
CA LYS A 39 -2.95 10.95 1.06
C LYS A 39 -3.18 10.07 -0.16
N PRO A 40 -4.29 9.31 -0.20
CA PRO A 40 -4.58 8.39 -1.31
C PRO A 40 -4.62 9.07 -2.69
N ASP A 41 -5.00 10.34 -2.73
CA ASP A 41 -5.04 11.19 -3.92
C ASP A 41 -3.65 11.48 -4.51
N GLN A 42 -2.60 11.46 -3.68
CA GLN A 42 -1.23 11.72 -4.09
C GLN A 42 -0.46 10.46 -4.47
N ASP A 43 -0.97 9.28 -4.10
CA ASP A 43 -0.30 8.01 -4.32
C ASP A 43 -0.51 7.51 -5.76
N PRO A 44 0.53 7.38 -6.59
CA PRO A 44 0.37 7.01 -8.00
C PRO A 44 -0.08 5.56 -8.20
N ILE A 45 -0.22 4.74 -7.15
CA ILE A 45 -0.69 3.35 -7.23
C ILE A 45 -2.00 3.20 -8.03
N HIS A 46 -2.90 4.19 -8.00
CA HIS A 46 -4.16 4.13 -8.75
C HIS A 46 -3.99 4.14 -10.28
N ARG A 47 -2.81 4.51 -10.79
CA ARG A 47 -2.48 4.56 -12.22
C ARG A 47 -1.94 3.23 -12.76
N LEU A 48 -1.70 2.27 -11.88
CA LEU A 48 -1.17 0.96 -12.20
C LEU A 48 -2.29 0.00 -12.63
N SER A 49 -1.95 -1.08 -13.32
CA SER A 49 -2.84 -2.22 -13.55
C SER A 49 -3.22 -2.91 -12.24
N ARG A 50 -4.29 -3.72 -12.26
CA ARG A 50 -4.75 -4.43 -11.05
C ARG A 50 -3.69 -5.36 -10.45
N ALA A 51 -2.88 -6.00 -11.29
CA ALA A 51 -1.81 -6.90 -10.84
C ALA A 51 -0.69 -6.11 -10.15
N GLU A 52 -0.22 -5.04 -10.78
CA GLU A 52 0.78 -4.13 -10.23
C GLU A 52 0.31 -3.50 -8.91
N GLN A 53 -0.93 -3.01 -8.84
CA GLN A 53 -1.52 -2.49 -7.61
C GLN A 53 -1.51 -3.51 -6.47
N THR A 54 -1.88 -4.76 -6.77
CA THR A 54 -1.93 -5.83 -5.77
C THR A 54 -0.54 -6.14 -5.24
N ALA A 55 0.45 -6.25 -6.12
CA ALA A 55 1.84 -6.50 -5.74
C ALA A 55 2.39 -5.38 -4.86
N ILE A 56 2.24 -4.12 -5.28
CA ILE A 56 2.72 -2.96 -4.51
C ILE A 56 2.02 -2.85 -3.16
N PHE A 57 0.71 -3.06 -3.12
CA PHE A 57 -0.05 -3.05 -1.86
C PHE A 57 0.46 -4.11 -0.87
N ARG A 58 0.70 -5.34 -1.34
CA ARG A 58 1.20 -6.41 -0.47
C ARG A 58 2.63 -6.16 0.00
N LEU A 59 3.49 -5.60 -0.86
CA LEU A 59 4.84 -5.17 -0.48
C LEU A 59 4.80 -4.09 0.61
N ARG A 60 4.00 -3.03 0.43
CA ARG A 60 3.86 -1.95 1.41
C ARG A 60 3.33 -2.41 2.76
N THR A 61 2.41 -3.37 2.75
CA THR A 61 1.80 -3.89 3.98
C THR A 61 2.57 -5.07 4.58
N GLY A 62 3.62 -5.57 3.90
CA GLY A 62 4.33 -6.78 4.30
C GLY A 62 3.44 -8.03 4.32
N HIS A 63 2.31 -8.03 3.62
CA HIS A 63 1.39 -9.16 3.48
C HIS A 63 1.71 -9.97 2.23
N CYS A 64 2.98 -10.33 2.13
CA CYS A 64 3.57 -10.99 0.97
C CYS A 64 3.95 -12.43 1.27
N GLY A 65 4.13 -13.25 0.23
CA GLY A 65 4.56 -14.64 0.34
C GLY A 65 6.02 -14.84 0.78
N PHE A 66 6.63 -13.86 1.46
CA PHE A 66 8.01 -13.95 1.93
C PHE A 66 8.08 -14.71 3.25
N LYS A 67 9.19 -15.42 3.48
CA LYS A 67 9.39 -16.27 4.66
C LYS A 67 9.19 -15.53 5.98
N ALA A 68 9.56 -14.24 6.08
CA ALA A 68 9.30 -13.46 7.29
C ALA A 68 7.79 -13.35 7.60
N HIS A 69 6.97 -13.08 6.58
CA HIS A 69 5.52 -13.05 6.74
C HIS A 69 4.96 -14.44 7.01
N LEU A 70 5.40 -15.45 6.25
CA LEU A 70 4.94 -16.84 6.41
C LEU A 70 5.26 -17.39 7.79
N LYS A 71 6.43 -17.07 8.36
CA LYS A 71 6.79 -17.44 9.73
C LYS A 71 5.89 -16.74 10.75
N ARG A 72 5.62 -15.45 10.55
CA ARG A 72 4.74 -14.64 11.43
C ARG A 72 3.33 -15.22 11.52
N ILE A 73 2.81 -15.81 10.44
CA ILE A 73 1.48 -16.45 10.41
C ILE A 73 1.51 -17.95 10.69
N GLY A 74 2.67 -18.53 11.03
CA GLY A 74 2.81 -19.96 11.37
C GLY A 74 2.78 -20.92 10.18
N VAL A 75 3.00 -20.45 8.95
CA VAL A 75 3.03 -21.30 7.73
C VAL A 75 4.44 -21.80 7.40
N ALA A 76 5.48 -21.02 7.73
CA ALA A 76 6.88 -21.42 7.51
C ALA A 76 7.62 -21.63 8.83
N GLU A 77 8.60 -22.54 8.84
CA GLU A 77 9.42 -22.84 10.02
C GLU A 77 10.53 -21.80 10.26
N SER A 78 11.00 -21.12 9.22
CA SER A 78 12.06 -20.12 9.32
C SER A 78 11.73 -18.88 8.49
N ALA A 79 12.15 -17.71 8.99
CA ALA A 79 12.08 -16.45 8.27
C ALA A 79 13.30 -16.21 7.36
N LEU A 80 14.37 -17.00 7.51
CA LEU A 80 15.67 -16.78 6.88
C LEU A 80 15.60 -16.83 5.35
N CYS A 81 16.14 -15.81 4.69
CA CYS A 81 16.27 -15.78 3.24
C CYS A 81 17.25 -16.86 2.76
N ASP A 82 17.04 -17.38 1.55
CA ASP A 82 17.93 -18.37 0.93
C ASP A 82 19.34 -17.82 0.65
N CYS A 83 19.52 -16.50 0.68
CA CYS A 83 20.84 -15.87 0.62
C CYS A 83 21.65 -16.03 1.92
N GLY A 84 21.00 -16.43 3.02
CA GLY A 84 21.62 -16.66 4.33
C GLY A 84 21.96 -15.42 5.16
N ALA A 85 21.82 -14.21 4.63
CA ALA A 85 22.29 -12.99 5.29
C ALA A 85 21.29 -12.39 6.30
N ALA A 86 19.99 -12.52 6.06
CA ALA A 86 18.93 -11.93 6.88
C ALA A 86 17.60 -12.66 6.67
N ASP A 87 16.60 -12.31 7.48
CA ASP A 87 15.22 -12.70 7.23
C ASP A 87 14.75 -12.18 5.86
N GLN A 88 13.93 -12.98 5.17
CA GLN A 88 13.34 -12.61 3.91
C GLN A 88 12.21 -11.59 4.12
N THR A 89 12.58 -10.34 4.32
CA THR A 89 11.69 -9.19 4.42
C THR A 89 11.62 -8.42 3.09
N VAL A 90 10.63 -7.54 2.95
CA VAL A 90 10.51 -6.65 1.79
C VAL A 90 11.75 -5.77 1.64
N GLU A 91 12.20 -5.17 2.73
CA GLU A 91 13.41 -4.35 2.76
C GLU A 91 14.64 -5.15 2.33
N HIS A 92 14.83 -6.35 2.88
CA HIS A 92 15.97 -7.19 2.52
C HIS A 92 15.95 -7.55 1.03
N VAL A 93 14.83 -8.07 0.54
CA VAL A 93 14.69 -8.50 -0.86
C VAL A 93 14.92 -7.34 -1.84
N LEU A 94 14.29 -6.19 -1.58
CA LEU A 94 14.36 -5.03 -2.46
C LEU A 94 15.68 -4.25 -2.36
N ASN A 95 16.45 -4.38 -1.27
CA ASN A 95 17.58 -3.49 -1.02
C ASN A 95 18.93 -4.20 -0.82
N THR A 96 18.98 -5.32 -0.09
CA THR A 96 20.25 -5.91 0.38
C THR A 96 20.48 -7.37 0.00
N CYS A 97 19.47 -8.08 -0.50
CA CYS A 97 19.57 -9.51 -0.80
C CYS A 97 20.59 -9.82 -1.89
N THR A 98 21.65 -10.55 -1.56
CA THR A 98 22.77 -10.83 -2.48
C THR A 98 22.35 -11.64 -3.71
N ASN A 99 21.33 -12.49 -3.57
CA ASN A 99 20.79 -13.29 -4.69
C ASN A 99 20.20 -12.41 -5.81
N PHE A 100 19.75 -11.20 -5.49
CA PHE A 100 19.09 -10.30 -6.45
C PHE A 100 19.94 -9.08 -6.84
N THR A 101 21.24 -9.08 -6.53
CA THR A 101 22.12 -7.92 -6.81
C THR A 101 22.16 -7.56 -8.29
N LEU A 102 22.35 -8.54 -9.17
CA LEU A 102 22.41 -8.29 -10.62
C LEU A 102 21.08 -7.72 -11.14
N LEU A 103 19.96 -8.31 -10.73
CA LEU A 103 18.63 -7.86 -11.13
C LEU A 103 18.32 -6.44 -10.61
N ARG A 104 18.71 -6.13 -9.37
CA ARG A 104 18.57 -4.78 -8.83
C ARG A 104 19.38 -3.76 -9.62
N ASN A 105 20.62 -4.07 -9.99
CA ASN A 105 21.45 -3.17 -10.79
C ASN A 105 20.94 -3.00 -12.22
N GLN A 106 20.24 -4.01 -12.77
CA GLN A 106 19.59 -3.90 -14.07
C GLN A 106 18.38 -2.98 -14.04
N ILE A 107 17.55 -3.06 -12.99
CA ILE A 107 16.30 -2.29 -12.87
C ILE A 107 16.54 -0.89 -12.28
N TRP A 108 17.46 -0.78 -11.34
CA TRP A 108 17.86 0.46 -10.66
C TRP A 108 19.38 0.66 -10.77
N PRO A 109 19.90 1.02 -11.95
CA PRO A 109 21.35 1.15 -12.18
C PRO A 109 22.01 2.24 -11.34
N GLU A 110 21.31 3.35 -11.09
CA GLU A 110 21.77 4.45 -10.22
C GLU A 110 21.50 4.16 -8.73
N GLY A 111 20.90 3.02 -8.43
CA GLY A 111 20.33 2.72 -7.13
C GLY A 111 18.98 3.43 -6.91
N ALA A 112 18.25 2.96 -5.91
CA ALA A 112 17.01 3.59 -5.46
C ALA A 112 16.79 3.27 -3.98
N THR A 113 16.26 4.22 -3.23
CA THR A 113 15.89 4.01 -1.83
C THR A 113 14.69 3.08 -1.72
N LEU A 114 14.48 2.46 -0.56
CA LEU A 114 13.28 1.66 -0.31
C LEU A 114 12.00 2.51 -0.47
N GLU A 115 12.07 3.79 -0.05
CA GLU A 115 10.95 4.73 -0.16
C GLU A 115 10.60 4.98 -1.63
N THR A 116 11.57 5.23 -2.49
CA THR A 116 11.34 5.40 -3.93
C THR A 116 10.72 4.15 -4.56
N LYS A 117 11.22 2.97 -4.19
CA LYS A 117 10.70 1.69 -4.70
C LYS A 117 9.24 1.43 -4.29
N LEU A 118 8.85 1.81 -3.08
CA LEU A 118 7.51 1.50 -2.56
C LEU A 118 6.52 2.66 -2.70
N TRP A 119 6.96 3.91 -2.64
CA TRP A 119 6.12 5.11 -2.56
C TRP A 119 6.50 6.19 -3.58
N GLY A 120 7.38 5.88 -4.54
CA GLY A 120 7.80 6.78 -5.61
C GLY A 120 6.74 6.99 -6.70
N THR A 121 7.21 7.36 -7.88
CA THR A 121 6.40 7.64 -9.07
C THR A 121 5.76 6.37 -9.64
N SER A 122 4.81 6.52 -10.58
CA SER A 122 4.22 5.37 -11.27
C SER A 122 5.26 4.49 -11.97
N GLU A 123 6.32 5.10 -12.48
CA GLU A 123 7.45 4.46 -13.15
C GLU A 123 8.27 3.65 -12.13
N ASP A 124 8.53 4.22 -10.95
CA ASP A 124 9.21 3.52 -9.85
C ASP A 124 8.42 2.28 -9.41
N LEU A 125 7.11 2.42 -9.23
CA LEU A 125 6.25 1.30 -8.82
C LEU A 125 6.20 0.20 -9.89
N LYS A 126 6.18 0.58 -11.18
CA LYS A 126 6.28 -0.38 -12.28
C LYS A 126 7.61 -1.10 -12.29
N ALA A 127 8.71 -0.39 -12.04
CA ALA A 127 10.04 -1.00 -11.91
C ALA A 127 10.09 -2.00 -10.75
N THR A 128 9.47 -1.68 -9.61
CA THR A 128 9.35 -2.63 -8.49
C THR A 128 8.51 -3.85 -8.84
N PHE A 129 7.41 -3.68 -9.59
CA PHE A 129 6.63 -4.81 -10.09
C PHE A 129 7.44 -5.69 -11.05
N GLN A 130 8.17 -5.09 -11.98
CA GLN A 130 9.07 -5.78 -12.90
C GLN A 130 10.13 -6.59 -12.13
N PHE A 131 10.72 -6.00 -11.10
CA PHE A 131 11.65 -6.69 -10.21
C PHE A 131 11.02 -7.92 -9.57
N THR A 132 9.83 -7.79 -8.97
CA THR A 132 9.17 -8.94 -8.32
C THR A 132 8.81 -10.04 -9.30
N THR A 133 8.42 -9.67 -10.52
CA THR A 133 8.07 -10.62 -11.58
C THR A 133 9.32 -11.37 -12.06
N ALA A 134 10.40 -10.64 -12.35
CA ALA A 134 11.66 -11.22 -12.82
C ALA A 134 12.39 -12.03 -11.73
N ALA A 135 12.20 -11.69 -10.47
CA ALA A 135 12.73 -12.44 -9.32
C ALA A 135 11.86 -13.67 -8.95
N GLU A 136 10.78 -13.95 -9.70
CA GLU A 136 9.81 -15.01 -9.44
C GLU A 136 9.21 -14.97 -8.02
N LEU A 137 9.12 -13.75 -7.47
CA LEU A 137 8.58 -13.52 -6.16
C LEU A 137 7.05 -13.49 -6.22
N ARG A 138 6.40 -14.01 -5.19
CA ARG A 138 4.96 -13.86 -4.97
C ARG A 138 4.71 -12.81 -3.90
N PRO A 139 4.73 -11.52 -4.25
CA PRO A 139 4.32 -10.47 -3.35
C PRO A 139 2.85 -10.62 -2.99
#